data_AF-A0A357R229-F1
#
_entry.id   AF-A0A357R229-F1
#
_cell.length_a   1.000
_cell.length_b   1.000
_cell.length_c   1.000
_cell.angle_alpha   90.00
_cell.angle_beta   90.00
_cell.angle_gamma   90.00
#
_symmetry.space_group_name_H-M   'P 1'
#
loop_
_entity.id
_entity.type
_entity.pdbx_description
1 polymer ?
#
loop_
_entity_poly.entity_id
_entity_poly.type
_entity_poly.pdbx_seq_one_letter_code
_entity_poly.pdbx_strand_id
1 'polypeptide(L)'
;SKNHLFGDDDKYFTTSGEYPVFKTKYGTIGIMICCDNNYPEPARILALQGAEIIFTTAAWRLQEADLWRLYNCCRAAENNVFVAGINAFGRLEGLFLFGHSMLVNPRGQILEEVNEDGSSVLVRTIDLDEIAAIRQHSPGLKDRHPQEYGALCQPADLNGILK
;
A
#
# COMPACT_ATOMS: atom_id res chain seq x y z
N SER A 1 -5.63 11.49 4.85
CA SER A 1 -5.07 11.15 6.18
C SER A 1 -5.01 9.64 6.32
N LYS A 2 -4.64 9.08 7.47
CA LYS A 2 -4.76 7.63 7.72
C LYS A 2 -6.26 7.30 7.84
N ASN A 3 -6.75 6.35 7.04
CA ASN A 3 -8.18 6.04 7.00
C ASN A 3 -8.53 4.74 7.73
N HIS A 4 -7.57 3.83 7.91
CA HIS A 4 -7.70 2.66 8.78
C HIS A 4 -6.91 2.88 10.06
N LEU A 5 -7.59 3.33 11.11
CA LEU A 5 -7.00 3.54 12.44
C LEU A 5 -6.83 2.18 13.14
N PHE A 6 -5.71 2.01 13.85
CA PHE A 6 -5.39 0.75 14.53
C PHE A 6 -5.01 0.99 15.98
N GLY A 7 -5.41 0.07 16.86
CA GLY A 7 -5.15 0.17 18.30
C GLY A 7 -5.81 1.42 18.88
N ASP A 8 -4.99 2.29 19.45
CA ASP A 8 -5.43 3.52 20.12
C ASP A 8 -5.44 4.76 19.21
N ASP A 9 -5.16 4.61 17.90
CA ASP A 9 -5.12 5.72 16.94
C ASP A 9 -6.42 6.55 16.93
N ASP A 10 -7.58 5.92 17.15
CA ASP A 10 -8.90 6.57 17.19
C ASP A 10 -9.09 7.54 18.36
N LYS A 11 -8.25 7.44 19.40
CA LYS A 11 -8.20 8.39 20.51
C LYS A 11 -7.49 9.70 20.11
N TYR A 12 -6.64 9.67 19.10
CA TYR A 12 -5.76 10.78 18.73
C TYR A 12 -6.07 11.37 17.36
N PHE A 13 -6.62 10.58 16.44
CA PHE A 13 -6.78 10.95 15.04
C PHE A 13 -8.20 10.71 14.54
N THR A 14 -8.58 11.49 13.53
CA THR A 14 -9.79 11.28 12.74
C THR A 14 -9.42 10.89 11.30
N THR A 15 -10.33 10.16 10.65
CA THR A 15 -10.19 9.77 9.25
C THR A 15 -10.80 10.85 8.35
N SER A 16 -10.25 11.03 7.15
CA SER A 16 -10.86 11.92 6.14
C SER A 16 -11.79 11.17 5.20
N GLY A 17 -11.63 9.84 5.07
CA GLY A 17 -12.32 9.02 4.07
C GLY A 17 -11.79 9.25 2.65
N GLU A 18 -10.67 9.94 2.50
CA GLU A 18 -10.11 10.33 1.20
C GLU A 18 -8.76 9.67 0.94
N TYR A 19 -8.56 9.25 -0.31
CA TYR A 19 -7.30 8.70 -0.81
C TYR A 19 -6.81 9.53 -2.01
N PRO A 20 -6.27 10.74 -1.79
CA PRO A 20 -5.87 11.62 -2.88
C PRO A 20 -4.60 11.13 -3.58
N VAL A 21 -4.50 11.46 -4.87
CA VAL A 21 -3.26 11.34 -5.64
C VAL A 21 -2.66 12.72 -5.92
N PHE A 22 -1.33 12.77 -6.02
CA PHE A 22 -0.58 14.00 -6.25
C PHE A 22 0.19 13.90 -7.55
N LYS A 23 -0.11 14.79 -8.49
CA LYS A 23 0.63 14.89 -9.75
C LYS A 23 1.93 15.64 -9.50
N THR A 24 3.04 14.99 -9.84
CA THR A 24 4.37 15.61 -9.77
C THR A 24 5.00 15.61 -11.17
N LYS A 25 6.13 16.30 -11.32
CA LYS A 25 6.92 16.23 -12.57
C LYS A 25 7.62 14.88 -12.79
N TYR A 26 7.54 13.96 -11.82
CA TYR A 26 8.19 12.65 -11.83
C TYR A 26 7.20 11.48 -11.87
N GLY A 27 5.90 11.76 -12.01
CA GLY A 27 4.83 10.78 -11.93
C GLY A 27 3.76 11.15 -10.91
N THR A 28 2.67 10.41 -10.93
CA THR A 28 1.51 10.57 -10.05
C THR A 28 1.65 9.65 -8.84
N ILE A 29 1.67 10.23 -7.65
CA ILE A 29 1.92 9.49 -6.40
C ILE A 29 0.66 9.37 -5.56
N GLY A 30 0.44 8.19 -4.99
CA GLY A 30 -0.54 7.92 -3.93
C GLY A 30 0.17 7.61 -2.62
N ILE A 31 -0.50 7.82 -1.49
CA ILE A 31 0.07 7.55 -0.16
C ILE A 31 -0.92 6.71 0.66
N MET A 32 -0.41 5.61 1.21
CA MET A 32 -1.05 4.80 2.24
C MET A 32 -0.27 4.93 3.55
N ILE A 33 -0.98 4.93 4.68
CA ILE A 33 -0.36 5.10 5.99
C ILE A 33 -0.58 3.82 6.82
N CYS A 34 0.51 3.09 7.03
CA CYS A 34 0.62 1.92 7.88
C CYS A 34 -0.50 0.91 7.59
N CYS A 35 -1.48 0.80 8.49
CA CYS A 35 -2.57 -0.18 8.44
C CYS A 35 -3.50 -0.04 7.23
N ASP A 36 -3.48 1.07 6.49
CA ASP A 36 -4.14 1.14 5.18
C ASP A 36 -3.67 0.00 4.25
N ASN A 37 -2.42 -0.47 4.41
CA ASN A 37 -1.84 -1.56 3.63
C ASN A 37 -2.50 -2.93 3.88
N ASN A 38 -3.18 -3.13 5.02
CA ASN A 38 -3.91 -4.36 5.31
C ASN A 38 -5.10 -4.56 4.36
N TYR A 39 -5.58 -3.48 3.77
CA TYR A 39 -6.80 -3.43 2.97
C TYR A 39 -6.45 -3.26 1.49
N PRO A 40 -7.03 -4.05 0.57
CA PRO A 40 -6.82 -3.86 -0.87
C PRO A 40 -7.45 -2.57 -1.41
N GLU A 41 -8.52 -2.07 -0.78
CA GLU A 41 -9.35 -0.96 -1.25
C GLU A 41 -8.57 0.36 -1.37
N PRO A 42 -7.76 0.79 -0.39
CA PRO A 42 -6.96 2.02 -0.51
C PRO A 42 -6.06 2.02 -1.75
N ALA A 43 -5.29 0.96 -1.97
CA ALA A 43 -4.39 0.88 -3.11
C ALA A 43 -5.18 0.85 -4.43
N ARG A 44 -6.32 0.15 -4.45
CA ARG A 44 -7.23 0.13 -5.61
C ARG A 44 -7.77 1.52 -5.93
N ILE A 45 -8.23 2.27 -4.93
CA ILE A 45 -8.75 3.63 -5.12
C ILE A 45 -7.65 4.54 -5.67
N LEU A 46 -6.46 4.53 -5.07
CA LEU A 46 -5.32 5.34 -5.53
C LEU A 46 -4.94 5.02 -6.98
N ALA A 47 -4.84 3.73 -7.34
CA ALA A 47 -4.50 3.31 -8.69
C ALA A 47 -5.56 3.73 -9.73
N LEU A 48 -6.85 3.61 -9.38
CA LEU A 48 -7.96 4.05 -10.25
C LEU A 48 -8.02 5.57 -10.41
N GLN A 49 -7.52 6.32 -9.42
CA GLN A 49 -7.34 7.77 -9.53
C GLN A 49 -6.08 8.16 -10.34
N GLY A 50 -5.30 7.17 -10.80
CA GLY A 50 -4.15 7.37 -11.67
C GLY A 50 -2.81 7.36 -10.95
N ALA A 51 -2.72 6.88 -9.71
CA ALA A 51 -1.42 6.66 -9.09
C ALA A 51 -0.57 5.70 -9.92
N GLU A 52 0.69 6.06 -10.10
CA GLU A 52 1.73 5.27 -10.77
C GLU A 52 2.68 4.67 -9.73
N ILE A 53 2.86 5.39 -8.61
CA ILE A 53 3.65 4.98 -7.46
C ILE A 53 2.80 5.16 -6.20
N ILE A 54 2.74 4.13 -5.36
CA ILE A 54 2.12 4.22 -4.03
C ILE A 54 3.21 4.14 -2.97
N PHE A 55 3.26 5.13 -2.09
CA PHE A 55 4.12 5.12 -0.91
C PHE A 55 3.33 4.57 0.28
N THR A 56 3.82 3.48 0.87
CA THR A 56 3.28 2.90 2.10
C THR A 56 4.22 3.23 3.23
N THR A 57 3.92 4.27 3.99
CA THR A 57 4.74 4.69 5.16
C THR A 57 4.22 4.00 6.42
N ALA A 58 5.08 3.34 7.19
CA ALA A 58 4.63 2.49 8.29
C ALA A 58 5.55 2.49 9.52
N ALA A 59 4.92 2.21 10.66
CA ALA A 59 5.56 1.68 11.86
C ALA A 59 5.05 0.25 12.06
N TRP A 60 5.40 -0.63 11.12
CA TRP A 60 5.00 -2.03 11.08
C TRP A 60 5.81 -2.86 12.06
N ARG A 61 5.12 -3.60 12.91
CA ARG A 61 5.71 -4.35 14.01
C ARG A 61 6.20 -5.73 13.58
N LEU A 62 7.26 -6.21 14.22
CA LEU A 62 7.90 -7.49 13.94
C LEU A 62 6.94 -8.69 14.01
N GLN A 63 5.89 -8.60 14.84
CA GLN A 63 4.88 -9.67 14.97
C GLN A 63 4.08 -9.93 13.70
N GLU A 64 4.08 -8.99 12.76
CA GLU A 64 3.35 -9.08 11.47
C GLU A 64 4.33 -8.93 10.29
N ALA A 65 5.61 -9.25 10.51
CA ALA A 65 6.65 -9.09 9.50
C ALA A 65 6.43 -9.97 8.25
N ASP A 66 5.81 -11.14 8.43
CA ASP A 66 5.42 -12.05 7.36
C ASP A 66 4.43 -11.39 6.37
N LEU A 67 3.54 -10.55 6.88
CA LEU A 67 2.53 -9.85 6.07
C LEU A 67 3.09 -8.65 5.32
N TRP A 68 4.17 -8.04 5.80
CA TRP A 68 4.70 -6.80 5.22
C TRP A 68 5.12 -6.95 3.75
N ARG A 69 5.96 -7.96 3.45
CA ARG A 69 6.35 -8.28 2.07
C ARG A 69 5.12 -8.69 1.24
N LEU A 70 4.27 -9.55 1.79
CA LEU A 70 3.09 -10.08 1.11
C LEU A 70 2.17 -8.94 0.64
N TYR A 71 1.78 -8.04 1.55
CA TYR A 71 0.86 -6.95 1.22
C TYR A 71 1.46 -5.97 0.21
N ASN A 72 2.70 -5.48 0.40
CA ASN A 72 3.30 -4.57 -0.57
C ASN A 72 3.38 -5.19 -1.99
N CYS A 73 3.72 -6.48 -2.08
CA CYS A 73 3.71 -7.23 -3.34
C CYS A 73 2.30 -7.36 -3.94
N CYS A 74 1.30 -7.71 -3.14
CA CYS A 74 -0.09 -7.80 -3.58
C CYS A 74 -0.64 -6.46 -4.07
N ARG A 75 -0.44 -5.37 -3.30
CA ARG A 75 -0.92 -4.02 -3.67
C ARG A 75 -0.31 -3.56 -4.99
N ALA A 76 0.95 -3.87 -5.25
CA ALA A 76 1.61 -3.54 -6.51
C ALA A 76 1.04 -4.37 -7.67
N ALA A 77 0.97 -5.70 -7.52
CA ALA A 77 0.55 -6.62 -8.57
C ALA A 77 -0.92 -6.44 -8.97
N GLU A 78 -1.83 -6.32 -7.99
CA GLU A 78 -3.27 -6.26 -8.26
C GLU A 78 -3.70 -4.95 -8.93
N ASN A 79 -2.88 -3.91 -8.79
CA ASN A 79 -3.15 -2.55 -9.28
C ASN A 79 -2.24 -2.13 -10.44
N ASN A 80 -1.24 -2.95 -10.79
CA ASN A 80 -0.21 -2.63 -11.77
C ASN A 80 0.39 -1.22 -11.53
N VAL A 81 0.96 -1.02 -10.35
CA VAL A 81 1.67 0.21 -9.94
C VAL A 81 2.95 -0.14 -9.19
N PHE A 82 3.89 0.79 -9.11
CA PHE A 82 5.00 0.64 -8.18
C PHE A 82 4.53 0.84 -6.74
N VAL A 83 5.09 0.10 -5.79
CA VAL A 83 4.88 0.32 -4.36
C VAL A 83 6.21 0.50 -3.67
N ALA A 84 6.39 1.63 -2.99
CA ALA A 84 7.50 1.88 -2.09
C ALA A 84 7.02 1.66 -0.65
N GLY A 85 7.37 0.52 -0.06
CA GLY A 85 7.09 0.21 1.33
C GLY A 85 8.19 0.78 2.21
N ILE A 86 7.89 1.77 3.04
CA ILE A 86 8.85 2.39 3.96
C ILE A 86 8.42 2.08 5.38
N ASN A 87 9.20 1.25 6.06
CA ASN A 87 8.94 0.88 7.44
C ASN A 87 10.07 1.36 8.35
N ALA A 88 9.70 1.88 9.52
CA ALA A 88 10.65 2.28 10.55
C ALA A 88 11.44 1.08 11.11
N PHE A 89 12.64 1.37 11.59
CA PHE A 89 13.49 0.43 12.30
C PHE A 89 13.75 0.93 13.72
N GLY A 90 13.69 0.02 14.70
CA GLY A 90 14.05 0.30 16.10
C GLY A 90 12.95 -0.04 17.09
N ARG A 91 13.06 0.51 18.30
CA ARG A 91 12.06 0.34 19.37
C ARG A 91 11.26 1.62 19.57
N LEU A 92 9.93 1.49 19.61
CA LEU A 92 9.02 2.60 19.89
C LEU A 92 7.98 2.12 20.91
N GLU A 93 7.99 2.68 22.13
CA GLU A 93 6.97 2.40 23.16
C GLU A 93 6.67 0.91 23.39
N GLY A 94 7.70 0.06 23.32
CA GLY A 94 7.57 -1.41 23.50
C GLY A 94 7.28 -2.19 22.21
N LEU A 95 7.01 -1.51 21.09
CA LEU A 95 6.95 -2.09 19.76
C LEU A 95 8.35 -2.24 19.18
N PHE A 96 8.55 -3.35 18.46
CA PHE A 96 9.76 -3.63 17.71
C PHE A 96 9.45 -3.45 16.22
N LEU A 97 10.04 -2.43 15.62
CA LEU A 97 9.89 -2.09 14.21
C LEU A 97 11.13 -2.61 13.49
N PHE A 98 10.92 -3.47 12.52
CA PHE A 98 11.97 -4.33 11.97
C PHE A 98 12.60 -3.75 10.70
N GLY A 99 12.16 -2.59 10.21
CA GLY A 99 12.66 -2.05 8.94
C GLY A 99 12.12 -2.87 7.77
N HIS A 100 13.01 -3.38 6.92
CA HIS A 100 12.64 -4.05 5.65
C HIS A 100 11.87 -3.13 4.69
N SER A 101 12.34 -1.90 4.57
CA SER A 101 11.85 -1.00 3.53
C SER A 101 12.19 -1.56 2.14
N MET A 102 11.29 -1.46 1.18
CA MET A 102 11.40 -2.12 -0.12
C MET A 102 10.79 -1.30 -1.25
N LEU A 103 11.22 -1.62 -2.46
CA LEU A 103 10.59 -1.16 -3.69
C LEU A 103 10.08 -2.35 -4.48
N VAL A 104 8.80 -2.31 -4.86
CA VAL A 104 8.11 -3.37 -5.59
C VAL A 104 7.64 -2.84 -6.94
N ASN A 105 7.85 -3.62 -8.00
CA ASN A 105 7.40 -3.28 -9.34
C ASN A 105 5.92 -3.62 -9.58
N PRO A 106 5.32 -3.18 -10.71
CA PRO A 106 3.90 -3.43 -11.02
C PRO A 106 3.53 -4.91 -11.25
N ARG A 107 4.49 -5.83 -11.25
CA ARG A 107 4.27 -7.29 -11.27
C ARG A 107 4.25 -7.90 -9.87
N GLY A 108 4.44 -7.10 -8.81
CA GLY A 108 4.58 -7.58 -7.44
C GLY A 108 5.96 -8.17 -7.13
N GLN A 109 6.97 -7.91 -7.96
CA GLN A 109 8.33 -8.35 -7.71
C GLN A 109 9.07 -7.29 -6.90
N ILE A 110 9.72 -7.72 -5.82
CA ILE A 110 10.62 -6.87 -5.04
C ILE A 110 11.85 -6.60 -5.90
N LEU A 111 12.07 -5.32 -6.23
CA LEU A 111 13.24 -4.88 -6.98
C LEU A 111 14.45 -4.67 -6.08
N GLU A 112 14.20 -4.20 -4.86
CA GLU A 112 15.22 -3.89 -3.86
C GLU A 112 14.58 -3.91 -2.48
N GLU A 113 15.31 -4.38 -1.47
CA GLU A 113 14.87 -4.41 -0.08
C GLU A 113 16.05 -4.17 0.86
N VAL A 114 15.86 -3.30 1.84
CA VAL A 114 16.80 -3.10 2.94
C VAL A 114 16.75 -4.32 3.83
N ASN A 115 17.87 -5.05 3.91
CA ASN A 115 17.98 -6.23 4.78
C ASN A 115 18.90 -5.98 5.99
N GLU A 116 19.55 -4.81 6.08
CA GLU A 116 20.35 -4.45 7.25
C GLU A 116 19.49 -3.80 8.35
N ASP A 117 19.88 -4.07 9.59
CA ASP A 117 19.37 -3.38 10.77
C ASP A 117 19.89 -1.93 10.81
N GLY A 118 19.00 -0.99 11.14
CA GLY A 118 19.37 0.40 11.40
C GLY A 118 18.79 1.41 10.41
N SER A 119 19.42 2.58 10.35
CA SER A 119 19.06 3.63 9.41
C SER A 119 19.68 3.31 8.05
N SER A 120 18.84 3.32 7.01
CA SER A 120 19.23 2.95 5.65
C SER A 120 18.59 3.87 4.63
N VAL A 121 19.21 3.95 3.46
CA VAL A 121 18.70 4.69 2.30
C VAL A 121 18.70 3.75 1.09
N LEU A 122 17.51 3.51 0.54
CA LEU A 122 17.34 2.73 -0.70
C LEU A 122 17.18 3.71 -1.85
N VAL A 123 18.04 3.60 -2.87
CA VAL A 123 17.98 4.41 -4.09
C VAL A 123 17.86 3.49 -5.31
N ARG A 124 16.85 3.72 -6.13
CA ARG A 124 16.61 2.94 -7.36
C ARG A 124 16.02 3.84 -8.44
N THR A 125 16.48 3.65 -9.68
CA THR A 125 15.81 4.20 -10.87
C THR A 125 14.75 3.21 -11.34
N ILE A 126 13.54 3.71 -11.61
CA ILE A 126 12.42 2.94 -12.15
C ILE A 126 11.96 3.54 -13.48
N ASP A 127 11.35 2.71 -14.32
CA ASP A 127 10.70 3.13 -15.55
C ASP A 127 9.18 3.06 -15.39
N LEU A 128 8.51 4.21 -15.48
CA LEU A 128 7.05 4.28 -15.35
C LEU A 128 6.33 3.74 -16.60
N ASP A 129 7.00 3.65 -17.74
CA ASP A 129 6.42 3.09 -18.97
C ASP A 129 6.12 1.59 -18.82
N GLU A 130 6.79 0.90 -17.87
CA GLU A 130 6.47 -0.49 -17.48
C GLU A 130 5.00 -0.67 -17.09
N ILE A 131 4.38 0.35 -16.46
CA ILE A 131 2.98 0.30 -16.05
C ILE A 131 2.07 0.16 -17.27
N ALA A 132 2.31 0.98 -18.30
CA ALA A 132 1.52 0.96 -19.52
C ALA A 132 1.69 -0.37 -20.26
N ALA A 133 2.93 -0.87 -20.36
CA ALA A 133 3.23 -2.16 -20.97
C ALA A 133 2.52 -3.32 -20.25
N ILE A 134 2.51 -3.32 -18.91
CA ILE A 134 1.83 -4.37 -18.13
C ILE A 134 0.32 -4.29 -18.30
N ARG A 135 -0.28 -3.10 -18.26
CA ARG A 135 -1.74 -2.92 -18.41
C ARG A 135 -2.25 -3.32 -19.80
N GLN A 136 -1.40 -3.30 -20.84
CA GLN A 136 -1.76 -3.84 -22.16
C GLN A 136 -1.94 -5.37 -22.13
N HIS A 137 -1.14 -6.08 -21.35
CA HIS A 137 -1.16 -7.55 -21.27
C HIS A 137 -2.02 -8.07 -20.12
N SER A 138 -2.23 -7.25 -19.08
CA SER A 138 -3.05 -7.55 -17.91
C SER A 138 -3.98 -6.37 -17.63
N PRO A 139 -5.08 -6.23 -18.41
CA PRO A 139 -6.02 -5.13 -18.27
C PRO A 139 -6.96 -5.28 -17.06
N GLY A 140 -6.51 -5.90 -15.96
CA GLY A 140 -7.35 -6.24 -14.82
C GLY A 140 -8.01 -5.03 -14.12
N LEU A 141 -7.43 -3.83 -14.24
CA LEU A 141 -8.10 -2.60 -13.78
C LEU A 141 -9.31 -2.22 -14.66
N LYS A 142 -9.20 -2.44 -15.98
CA LYS A 142 -10.25 -2.15 -16.96
C LYS A 142 -11.35 -3.20 -16.92
N ASP A 143 -10.99 -4.46 -16.75
CA ASP A 143 -11.90 -5.61 -16.77
C ASP A 143 -12.68 -5.81 -15.45
N ARG A 144 -12.63 -4.82 -14.56
CA ARG A 144 -13.44 -4.83 -13.33
C ARG A 144 -14.92 -4.82 -13.65
N HIS A 145 -15.71 -5.27 -12.68
CA HIS A 145 -17.17 -5.29 -12.70
C HIS A 145 -17.75 -4.42 -11.57
N PRO A 146 -17.60 -3.07 -11.60
CA PRO A 146 -17.97 -2.20 -10.48
C PRO A 146 -19.42 -2.35 -10.01
N GLN A 147 -20.34 -2.66 -10.94
CA GLN A 147 -21.74 -2.89 -10.66
C GLN A 147 -22.01 -4.08 -9.72
N GLU A 148 -21.05 -5.00 -9.59
CA GLU A 148 -21.15 -6.20 -8.74
C GLU A 148 -20.52 -6.00 -7.35
N TYR A 149 -19.79 -4.89 -7.13
CA TYR A 149 -19.00 -4.67 -5.92
C TYR A 149 -19.77 -4.01 -4.76
N GLY A 150 -21.09 -3.84 -4.88
CA GLY A 150 -21.90 -3.16 -3.86
C GLY A 150 -21.79 -3.79 -2.46
N ALA A 151 -21.53 -5.10 -2.39
CA ALA A 151 -21.29 -5.84 -1.16
C ALA A 151 -20.06 -5.32 -0.36
N LEU A 152 -19.02 -4.84 -1.04
CA LEU A 152 -17.81 -4.30 -0.39
C LEU A 152 -18.09 -3.02 0.41
N CYS A 153 -19.17 -2.32 0.10
CA CYS A 153 -19.57 -1.09 0.78
C CYS A 153 -20.55 -1.34 1.94
N GLN A 154 -20.96 -2.59 2.18
CA GLN A 154 -21.88 -2.93 3.26
C GLN A 154 -21.11 -3.20 4.55
N PRO A 155 -21.67 -2.86 5.72
CA PRO A 155 -21.04 -3.19 6.99
C PRO A 155 -21.03 -4.70 7.21
N ALA A 156 -19.94 -5.20 7.79
CA ALA A 156 -19.83 -6.57 8.25
C ALA A 156 -20.00 -6.69 9.77
N ASP A 157 -20.33 -7.88 10.25
CA ASP A 157 -20.22 -8.25 11.65
C ASP A 157 -18.76 -8.63 12.03
N LEU A 158 -18.54 -9.06 13.28
CA LEU A 158 -17.23 -9.46 13.76
C LEU A 158 -16.67 -10.72 13.07
N ASN A 159 -17.51 -11.49 12.39
CA ASN A 159 -17.13 -12.67 11.63
C ASN A 159 -16.82 -12.34 10.16
N GLY A 160 -16.93 -11.06 9.76
CA GLY A 160 -16.78 -10.65 8.37
C GLY A 160 -17.99 -10.98 7.49
N ILE A 161 -19.15 -11.28 8.09
CA ILE A 161 -20.39 -11.59 7.37
C ILE A 161 -21.21 -10.30 7.23
N LEU A 162 -21.74 -10.07 6.02
CA LEU A 162 -22.59 -8.92 5.73
C LEU A 162 -23.83 -8.91 6.62
N LYS A 163 -24.20 -7.72 7.12
CA LYS A 163 -25.44 -7.50 7.87
C LYS A 163 -26.63 -7.19 6.97
#